data_AF-A0A3A1WZH4-F1
#
_entry.id   AF-A0A3A1WZH4-F1
#
_cell.length_a   1.000
_cell.length_b   1.000
_cell.length_c   1.000
_cell.angle_alpha   90.00
_cell.angle_beta   90.00
_cell.angle_gamma   90.00
#
_symmetry.space_group_name_H-M   'P 1'
#
loop_
_entity.id
_entity.type
_entity.pdbx_description
1 polymer ?
#
loop_
_entity_poly.entity_id
_entity_poly.type
_entity_poly.pdbx_seq_one_letter_code
_entity_poly.pdbx_strand_id
1 'polypeptide(L)' 'NVEATVSSLSTMPYRYRLVNDDYLSSKNFRRCFVKKYVIFYKIYEENKTVMVHRILHARQNWVDIL' A
#
# COMPACT_ATOMS: atom_id res chain seq x y z
N ASN A 1 11.80 -7.56 -5.64
CA ASN A 1 11.60 -6.35 -6.48
C ASN A 1 10.18 -5.82 -6.22
N VAL A 2 9.69 -4.79 -6.92
CA VAL A 2 8.35 -4.22 -6.65
C VAL A 2 7.28 -5.27 -6.94
N GLU A 3 7.45 -5.94 -8.08
CA GLU A 3 6.70 -7.06 -8.62
C GLU A 3 6.54 -8.18 -7.56
N ALA A 4 7.64 -8.77 -7.07
CA ALA A 4 7.55 -9.81 -6.04
C ALA A 4 6.95 -9.32 -4.71
N THR A 5 7.09 -8.03 -4.35
CA THR A 5 6.40 -7.49 -3.18
C THR A 5 4.89 -7.38 -3.42
N VAL A 6 4.45 -6.91 -4.60
CA VAL A 6 3.03 -6.89 -4.99
C VAL A 6 2.45 -8.29 -5.03
N SER A 7 3.10 -9.23 -5.73
CA SER A 7 2.62 -10.63 -5.83
C SER A 7 2.49 -11.29 -4.47
N SER A 8 3.46 -11.09 -3.56
CA SER A 8 3.39 -11.64 -2.20
C SER A 8 2.39 -10.94 -1.28
N LEU A 9 1.77 -9.81 -1.67
CA LEU A 9 0.67 -9.24 -0.88
C LEU A 9 -0.52 -10.20 -0.78
N SER A 10 -0.79 -11.03 -1.79
CA SER A 10 -1.91 -11.99 -1.76
C SER A 10 -1.78 -13.03 -0.64
N THR A 11 -0.57 -13.50 -0.35
CA THR A 11 -0.31 -14.56 0.63
C THR A 11 -0.38 -14.06 2.09
N MET A 12 0.02 -12.82 2.33
CA MET A 12 0.01 -12.23 3.68
C MET A 12 -0.26 -10.72 3.60
N PRO A 13 -1.50 -10.30 3.30
CA PRO A 13 -1.82 -8.90 3.02
C PRO A 13 -1.80 -8.01 4.27
N TYR A 14 -2.03 -8.58 5.45
CA TYR A 14 -2.07 -7.87 6.72
C TYR A 14 -0.69 -7.51 7.31
N ARG A 15 0.43 -7.99 6.71
CA ARG A 15 1.78 -7.84 7.29
C ARG A 15 2.28 -6.40 7.44
N TYR A 16 1.73 -5.47 6.65
CA TYR A 16 2.02 -4.05 6.79
C TYR A 16 0.87 -3.34 7.52
N ARG A 17 1.20 -2.42 8.42
CA ARG A 17 0.23 -1.63 9.19
C ARG A 17 -0.55 -0.67 8.26
N LEU A 18 -1.64 -0.12 8.80
CA LEU A 18 -2.31 1.02 8.17
C LEU A 18 -1.34 2.20 8.01
N VAL A 19 -1.65 3.13 7.10
CA VAL A 19 -0.91 4.39 6.97
C VAL A 19 -1.08 5.21 8.27
N ASN A 20 -0.03 5.93 8.70
CA ASN A 20 -0.07 6.78 9.90
C ASN A 20 -0.90 8.08 9.73
N ASP A 21 -1.41 8.34 8.53
CA ASP A 21 -2.25 9.49 8.20
C ASP A 21 -3.72 9.12 8.45
N ASP A 22 -4.45 9.91 9.24
CA ASP A 22 -5.79 9.54 9.72
C ASP A 22 -6.82 9.43 8.59
N TYR A 23 -6.70 10.22 7.53
CA TYR A 23 -7.59 10.20 6.37
C TYR A 23 -7.39 8.95 5.50
N LEU A 24 -6.15 8.48 5.35
CA LEU A 24 -5.82 7.23 4.68
C LEU A 24 -6.09 6.02 5.60
N SER A 25 -5.83 6.13 6.91
CA SER A 25 -6.04 5.11 7.92
C SER A 25 -7.52 4.75 8.08
N SER A 26 -8.38 5.75 8.25
CA SER A 26 -9.85 5.59 8.29
C SER A 26 -10.40 4.99 6.99
N LYS A 27 -9.76 5.27 5.84
CA LYS A 27 -10.04 4.65 4.55
C LYS A 27 -9.42 3.25 4.38
N ASN A 28 -8.86 2.65 5.44
CA ASN A 28 -8.26 1.32 5.48
C ASN A 28 -7.06 1.11 4.53
N PHE A 29 -6.35 2.18 4.16
CA PHE A 29 -5.11 2.05 3.38
C PHE A 29 -3.95 1.48 4.22
N ARG A 30 -3.18 0.59 3.59
CA ARG A 30 -1.88 0.10 4.08
C ARG A 30 -0.78 0.57 3.14
N ARG A 31 0.44 0.72 3.66
CA ARG A 31 1.62 1.07 2.85
C ARG A 31 2.80 0.15 3.11
N CYS A 32 3.58 -0.13 2.09
CA CYS A 32 4.91 -0.73 2.22
C CYS A 32 5.95 -0.04 1.34
N PHE A 33 7.20 -0.08 1.77
CA PHE A 33 8.34 0.51 1.05
C PHE A 33 9.14 -0.59 0.34
N VAL A 34 9.52 -0.35 -0.92
CA VAL A 34 10.31 -1.27 -1.74
C VAL A 34 11.35 -0.50 -2.54
N LYS A 35 12.63 -0.66 -2.17
CA LYS A 35 13.74 0.14 -2.72
C LYS A 35 13.46 1.65 -2.60
N LYS A 36 13.13 2.32 -3.71
CA LYS A 36 12.79 3.75 -3.79
C LYS A 36 11.30 4.01 -4.03
N TYR A 37 10.43 3.01 -3.83
CA TYR A 37 9.00 3.12 -4.05
C TYR A 37 8.20 2.89 -2.76
N VAL A 38 7.00 3.46 -2.71
CA VAL A 38 5.93 3.02 -1.81
C VAL A 38 4.81 2.38 -2.62
N ILE A 39 4.14 1.42 -2.03
CA ILE A 39 2.93 0.79 -2.57
C ILE A 39 1.81 1.08 -1.59
N PHE A 40 0.77 1.79 -2.03
CA PHE A 40 -0.48 1.98 -1.28
C PHE A 40 -1.51 0.97 -1.76
N TYR A 41 -2.06 0.19 -0.84
CA TYR A 41 -3.00 -0.88 -1.14
C TYR A 41 -4.10 -1.01 -0.09
N LYS A 42 -5.16 -1.72 -0.44
CA LYS A 42 -6.24 -2.14 0.46
C LYS A 42 -6.49 -3.63 0.36
N ILE A 43 -7.22 -4.15 1.35
CA ILE A 43 -7.63 -5.55 1.46
C ILE A 43 -9.16 -5.56 1.49
N TYR A 44 -9.77 -6.39 0.65
CA TYR A 44 -11.21 -6.57 0.50
C TYR A 44 -11.54 -8.05 0.73
N GLU A 45 -11.70 -8.47 1.99
CA GLU A 45 -11.87 -9.89 2.35
C GLU A 45 -13.16 -10.53 1.79
N GLU A 46 -14.23 -9.74 1.65
CA GLU A 46 -15.47 -10.14 0.96
C GLU A 46 -15.18 -10.72 -0.43
N ASN A 47 -14.23 -10.11 -1.14
CA ASN A 47 -13.77 -10.49 -2.47
C ASN A 47 -12.42 -11.21 -2.45
N LYS A 48 -11.89 -11.54 -1.25
CA LYS A 48 -10.53 -12.06 -0.99
C LYS A 48 -9.42 -11.38 -1.81
N THR A 49 -9.56 -10.07 -2.01
CA THR A 49 -8.83 -9.32 -3.03
C THR A 49 -7.92 -8.27 -2.41
N VAL A 50 -6.68 -8.20 -2.88
CA VAL A 50 -5.75 -7.10 -2.56
C VAL A 50 -5.71 -6.14 -3.74
N MET A 51 -6.14 -4.90 -3.54
CA MET A 51 -6.10 -3.87 -4.59
C MET A 51 -4.96 -2.88 -4.32
N VAL A 52 -3.99 -2.84 -5.22
CA VAL A 52 -2.96 -1.78 -5.24
C VAL A 52 -3.56 -0.55 -5.89
N HIS A 53 -3.62 0.56 -5.15
CA HIS A 53 -4.22 1.81 -5.63
C HIS A 53 -3.19 2.75 -6.27
N ARG A 54 -1.98 2.84 -5.70
CA ARG A 54 -0.89 3.70 -6.20
C ARG A 54 0.47 3.07 -5.88
N ILE A 55 1.41 3.22 -6.80
CA ILE A 55 2.84 3.01 -6.57
C ILE A 55 3.54 4.34 -6.86
N LEU A 56 4.19 4.95 -5.86
CA LEU A 56 4.82 6.27 -5.97
C LEU A 56 6.33 6.17 -5.69
N HIS A 57 7.14 7.01 -6.33
CA HIS A 57 8.57 7.09 -6.03
C HIS A 57 8.78 7.91 -4.75
N ALA A 58 9.54 7.39 -3.80
CA ALA A 58 9.72 7.94 -2.45
C ALA A 58 10.62 9.19 -2.36
N ARG A 59 11.02 9.75 -3.50
CA ARG A 59 11.65 11.08 -3.60
C ARG A 59 10.74 12.14 -4.24
N GLN A 60 9.52 11.77 -4.64
CA GLN A 60 8.47 12.75 -4.89
C GLN A 60 7.85 13.07 -3.53
N ASN A 61 7.63 14.34 -3.21
CA ASN A 61 6.88 14.71 -2.01
C ASN A 61 5.43 14.25 -2.19
N TRP A 62 4.99 13.23 -1.47
CA TRP A 62 3.58 12.78 -1.55
C TRP A 62 2.64 13.72 -0.79
N VAL A 63 3.18 14.62 0.05
CA VAL A 63 2.43 15.65 0.78
C VAL A 63 1.61 16.51 -0.18
N ASP A 64 2.13 16.73 -1.39
CA ASP A 64 1.53 17.59 -2.42
C ASP A 64 0.60 16.82 -3.40
N ILE A 65 0.29 15.54 -3.14
CA ILE A 65 -0.39 14.63 -4.11
C ILE A 65 -1.47 13.73 -3.46
N LEU A 66 -2.04 14.11 -2.32
CA LEU A 66 -3.06 13.34 -1.59
C LEU A 66 -4.47 13.91 -1.72
#